data_AF-A0A2M8KM15-F1
#
_entry.id   AF-A0A2M8KM15-F1
#
_cell.length_a   1.000
_cell.length_b   1.000
_cell.length_c   1.000
_cell.angle_alpha   90.00
_cell.angle_beta   90.00
_cell.angle_gamma   90.00
#
_symmetry.space_group_name_H-M   'P 1'
#
loop_
_entity.id
_entity.type
_entity.pdbx_description
1 polymer ?
#
loop_
_entity_poly.entity_id
_entity_poly.type
_entity_poly.pdbx_seq_one_letter_code
_entity_poly.pdbx_strand_id
1 'polypeptide(L)' 'MEDTKKRINRIIGQLRGIEKMFNNKRECFDVLQQISAVKKAIDGLAEEIVTSDICKLIPNEDSKKIKMMVERAINL' A
#
# COMPACT_ATOMS: atom_id res chain seq x y z
N MET A 1 2.40 -13.29 -7.71
CA MET A 1 2.26 -13.59 -6.27
C MET A 1 3.56 -13.40 -5.49
N GLU A 2 4.70 -13.93 -5.94
CA GLU A 2 5.98 -13.72 -5.24
C GLU A 2 6.41 -12.24 -5.21
N ASP A 3 6.21 -11.52 -6.31
CA ASP A 3 6.53 -10.08 -6.38
C ASP A 3 5.63 -9.22 -5.47
N THR A 4 4.34 -9.54 -5.40
CA THR A 4 3.39 -8.91 -4.47
C THR A 4 3.84 -9.09 -3.02
N LYS A 5 4.30 -10.29 -2.64
CA LYS A 5 4.86 -10.57 -1.31
C LYS A 5 6.12 -9.75 -1.03
N LYS A 6 7.01 -9.58 -2.02
CA LYS A 6 8.20 -8.72 -1.90
C LYS A 6 7.81 -7.25 -1.65
N ARG A 7 6.80 -6.73 -2.36
CA ARG A 7 6.28 -5.37 -2.15
C ARG A 7 5.68 -5.19 -0.75
N ILE A 8 4.87 -6.14 -0.28
CA ILE A 8 4.32 -6.13 1.08
C ILE A 8 5.45 -6.07 2.12
N ASN A 9 6.47 -6.93 1.99
CA ASN A 9 7.61 -6.93 2.91
C ASN A 9 8.38 -5.61 2.90
N ARG A 10 8.50 -4.96 1.73
CA ARG A 10 9.12 -3.63 1.61
C ARG A 10 8.31 -2.57 2.36
N ILE A 11 6.99 -2.55 2.21
CA ILE A 11 6.09 -1.61 2.92
C ILE A 11 6.19 -1.80 4.44
N ILE A 12 6.20 -3.05 4.92
CA ILE A 12 6.42 -3.36 6.34
C ILE A 12 7.77 -2.82 6.83
N GLY A 13 8.83 -2.97 6.03
CA GLY A 13 10.15 -2.41 6.33
C GLY A 13 10.14 -0.88 6.43
N GLN A 14 9.40 -0.19 5.56
CA GLN A 14 9.25 1.26 5.61
C GLN A 14 8.49 1.71 6.87
N LEU A 15 7.41 1.02 7.25
CA LEU A 15 6.66 1.32 8.48
C LEU A 15 7.53 1.16 9.74
N ARG A 16 8.34 0.09 9.80
CA ARG A 16 9.35 -0.10 10.87
C ARG A 16 10.41 1.01 10.86
N GLY A 17 10.77 1.50 9.68
CA GLY A 17 11.67 2.65 9.52
C GLY A 17 11.07 3.92 10.13
N ILE A 18 9.80 4.20 9.85
CA ILE A 18 9.06 5.34 10.41
C ILE A 18 8.99 5.27 11.93
N GLU A 19 8.67 4.09 12.49
CA GLU A 19 8.67 3.87 13.95
C GLU A 19 10.03 4.22 14.58
N LYS A 20 11.13 3.76 13.97
CA LYS A 20 12.49 4.11 14.43
C LYS A 20 12.77 5.61 14.31
N MET A 21 12.36 6.25 13.22
CA MET A 21 12.55 7.70 13.04
C MET A 21 11.80 8.50 14.10
N PHE A 22 10.57 8.09 14.41
CA PHE A 22 9.75 8.70 15.46
C PHE A 22 10.40 8.54 16.84
N ASN A 23 10.81 7.33 17.20
CA ASN A 23 11.47 7.05 18.48
C ASN A 23 12.80 7.79 18.63
N ASN A 24 13.54 7.97 17.53
CA ASN A 24 14.79 8.71 17.49
C ASN A 24 14.60 10.24 17.39
N LYS A 25 13.36 10.75 17.48
CA LYS A 25 13.02 12.18 17.37
C LYS A 25 13.62 12.86 16.14
N ARG A 26 13.59 12.17 14.99
CA ARG A 26 13.98 12.76 13.69
C ARG A 26 13.05 13.93 13.35
N GLU A 27 13.54 14.81 12.48
CA GLU A 27 12.78 15.97 12.02
C GLU A 27 11.41 15.57 11.47
N CYS A 28 10.39 16.35 11.85
CA CYS A 28 9.00 16.10 11.47
C CYS A 28 8.83 15.98 9.95
N PHE A 29 9.51 16.85 9.20
CA PHE A 29 9.49 16.83 7.74
C PHE A 29 9.97 15.49 7.16
N ASP A 30 11.08 14.95 7.67
CA ASP A 30 11.62 13.66 7.20
C ASP A 30 10.64 12.51 7.46
N VAL A 31 10.02 12.50 8.64
CA VAL A 31 9.02 11.49 9.02
C VAL A 31 7.80 11.57 8.11
N LEU A 32 7.27 12.78 7.88
CA LEU A 32 6.14 13.02 6.97
C LEU A 32 6.47 12.63 5.52
N GLN A 33 7.71 12.84 5.08
CA GLN A 33 8.15 12.43 3.75
C GLN A 33 8.17 10.89 3.63
N GLN A 34 8.62 10.16 4.65
CA GLN A 34 8.56 8.70 4.65
C GLN A 34 7.12 8.17 4.71
N ILE A 35 6.23 8.79 5.49
CA ILE A 35 4.80 8.45 5.50
C ILE A 35 4.21 8.61 4.10
N SER A 36 4.52 9.72 3.42
CA SER A 36 4.06 9.98 2.05
C SER A 36 4.58 8.94 1.06
N ALA A 37 5.82 8.47 1.23
CA ALA A 37 6.40 7.40 0.41
C ALA A 37 5.70 6.04 0.66
N VAL A 38 5.34 5.74 1.91
CA VAL A 38 4.57 4.54 2.26
C VAL A 38 3.18 4.58 1.66
N LYS A 39 2.48 5.72 1.73
CA LYS A 39 1.16 5.90 1.11
C LYS A 39 1.20 5.52 -0.38
N LYS A 40 2.12 6.11 -1.14
CA LYS A 40 2.31 5.80 -2.57
C LYS A 40 2.63 4.33 -2.84
N ALA A 41 3.41 3.69 -1.95
CA ALA A 41 3.73 2.26 -2.10
C ALA A 41 2.49 1.38 -1.86
N ILE A 42 1.62 1.75 -0.92
CA ILE A 42 0.35 1.08 -0.65
C ILE A 42 -0.60 1.27 -1.84
N ASP A 43 -0.70 2.48 -2.40
CA ASP A 43 -1.54 2.77 -3.57
C ASP A 43 -1.17 1.86 -4.75
N GLY A 44 0.12 1.79 -5.07
CA GLY A 44 0.61 0.89 -6.13
C GLY A 44 0.43 -0.60 -5.83
N LEU A 45 0.48 -1.01 -4.55
CA LEU A 45 0.15 -2.39 -4.16
C LEU A 45 -1.33 -2.68 -4.35
N ALA A 46 -2.22 -1.74 -4.04
CA ALA A 46 -3.65 -1.89 -4.21
C ALA A 46 -4.02 -2.05 -5.71
N GLU A 47 -3.42 -1.25 -6.60
CA GLU A 47 -3.57 -1.41 -8.06
C GLU A 47 -3.09 -2.78 -8.55
N GLU A 48 -1.93 -3.25 -8.05
CA GLU A 48 -1.42 -4.57 -8.40
C GLU A 48 -2.37 -5.68 -7.94
N ILE A 49 -2.93 -5.58 -6.72
CA ILE A 49 -3.85 -6.59 -6.19
C ILE A 49 -5.14 -6.63 -7.00
N VAL A 50 -5.73 -5.47 -7.32
CA VAL A 50 -6.96 -5.40 -8.15
C VAL A 50 -6.76 -6.02 -9.53
N THR A 51 -5.56 -5.88 -10.09
CA THR A 51 -5.23 -6.44 -11.41
C THR A 51 -4.71 -7.88 -11.35
N SER A 52 -4.43 -8.39 -10.15
CA SER A 52 -3.92 -9.76 -9.93
C SER A 52 -5.01 -10.83 -10.05
N ASP A 53 -4.58 -12.07 -10.32
CA ASP A 53 -5.47 -13.23 -10.42
C ASP A 53 -6.24 -13.53 -9.13
N ILE A 54 -5.78 -13.03 -7.97
CA ILE A 54 -6.49 -13.17 -6.69
C ILE A 54 -7.88 -12.52 -6.75
N CYS A 55 -7.99 -11.37 -7.42
CA CYS A 55 -9.29 -10.71 -7.62
C CYS A 55 -10.12 -11.34 -8.75
N LYS A 56 -9.55 -12.22 -9.58
CA LYS A 56 -10.28 -12.95 -10.64
C LYS A 56 -11.03 -14.19 -10.11
N LEU A 57 -10.71 -14.62 -8.89
CA LEU A 57 -11.46 -15.68 -8.19
C LEU A 57 -12.78 -15.17 -7.60
N ILE A 58 -13.04 -13.87 -7.70
CA ILE A 58 -14.19 -13.20 -7.14
C ILE A 58 -15.28 -13.10 -8.23
N PRO A 59 -16.57 -13.36 -7.92
CA PRO A 59 -17.66 -13.18 -8.88
C PRO A 59 -17.62 -11.78 -9.53
N ASN A 60 -17.94 -11.69 -10.82
CA ASN A 60 -17.81 -10.45 -11.61
C ASN A 60 -18.49 -9.23 -10.99
N GLU A 61 -19.60 -9.43 -10.31
CA GLU A 61 -20.36 -8.40 -9.58
C GLU A 61 -19.61 -7.83 -8.37
N ASP A 62 -18.84 -8.66 -7.66
CA ASP A 62 -17.99 -8.23 -6.55
C ASP A 62 -16.65 -7.65 -7.02
N SER A 63 -16.10 -8.13 -8.13
CA SER A 63 -14.87 -7.59 -8.74
C SER A 63 -15.02 -6.09 -9.08
N LYS A 64 -16.17 -5.71 -9.67
CA LYS A 64 -16.47 -4.31 -10.01
C LYS A 64 -16.56 -3.42 -8.76
N LYS A 65 -17.16 -3.95 -7.68
CA LYS A 65 -17.30 -3.26 -6.40
C LYS A 65 -15.95 -3.07 -5.71
N ILE A 66 -15.10 -4.09 -5.71
CA ILE A 66 -13.74 -4.03 -5.16
C ILE A 66 -12.90 -3.00 -5.90
N LYS A 67 -12.97 -2.99 -7.24
CA LYS A 67 -12.27 -1.99 -8.05
C LYS A 67 -12.68 -0.55 -7.68
N MET A 68 -13.98 -0.29 -7.55
CA MET A 68 -14.49 1.02 -7.12
C MET A 68 -14.05 1.41 -5.70
N MET A 69 -14.02 0.45 -4.77
CA MET A 69 -13.56 0.69 -3.40
C MET A 69 -12.07 1.05 -3.36
N VAL A 70 -11.25 0.38 -4.17
CA VAL A 70 -9.81 0.67 -4.27
C VAL A 70 -9.56 2.02 -4.94
N GLU A 71 -10.22 2.34 -6.04
CA GLU A 71 -10.12 3.65 -6.69
C GLU A 71 -10.48 4.81 -5.74
N ARG A 72 -11.45 4.60 -4.85
CA ARG A 72 -11.83 5.58 -3.83
C ARG A 72 -10.80 5.69 -2.70
N ALA A 73 -10.18 4.58 -2.30
CA ALA A 73 -9.17 4.55 -1.25
C ALA A 73 -7.83 5.17 -1.68
N ILE A 74 -7.47 5.03 -2.96
CA ILE A 74 -6.23 5.59 -3.54
C ILE A 74 -6.31 7.11 -3.73
N ASN A 75 -7.50 7.64 -4.07
CA ASN A 75 -7.70 9.05 -4.41
C ASN A 75 -8.10 9.96 -3.22
N LEU A 76 -7.98 9.48 -1.98
CA LEU A 76 -8.10 10.26 -0.74
C LEU A 76 -6.70 10.51 -0.16
#